data_AF-A0A920WN47-F1
#
_entry.id   AF-A0A920WN47-F1
#
_cell.length_a   1.000
_cell.length_b   1.000
_cell.length_c   1.000
_cell.angle_alpha   90.00
_cell.angle_beta   90.00
_cell.angle_gamma   90.00
#
_symmetry.space_group_name_H-M   'P 1'
#
loop_
_entity.id
_entity.type
_entity.pdbx_description
1 polymer ?
#
loop_
_entity_poly.entity_id
_entity_poly.type
_entity_poly.pdbx_seq_one_letter_code
_entity_poly.pdbx_strand_id
1 'polypeptide(L)'
;MSNGTVDGLPPLAVADRLDSLRALFDDAGVDALLVTGTTNVRYLTGFTGSAGNLWVDDRRAVLITDGRYSEQAPTQIADAGTAVDVEVVGGGDRSPVSALADGSTRIGLEARSVTWSEQQRLAKLLDDDPVATDGLVEALREVKDDGEVARIATAAAIADRALAEVQPTMVAGAVEADLALALDHAMRTGGASDRAFETIVAAGPNSALPHARPGSRPLADGDLVVCDFGAVFDGYRSDMTRSFRVGGPGSGQEADLLSAVLDAQEAGLALVADGVPLAEVDAACRTSLDAAGLGEAFTHGTGHGVGLDIHEGPAVSSTATGTLRPAKWSPSNRGPTWVASAACDGRTRCWSPQRATVRSPVHRRTREADPPHHPSSLGVTMPTITTNDLKNGMTLELDRDLVQVVEFQHVKPGRATPSSVPRCATSGPGPLSTGHSGPARRSNGP
;
A
#
# COMPACT_ATOMS: atom_id res chain seq x y z
N MET A 1 26.42 8.23 6.08
CA MET A 1 26.32 6.77 6.28
C MET A 1 26.49 6.18 4.89
N SER A 2 27.59 5.46 4.65
CA SER A 2 27.81 4.73 3.39
C SER A 2 26.89 3.52 3.40
N ASN A 3 25.96 3.44 2.44
CA ASN A 3 25.44 2.22 1.86
C ASN A 3 24.21 2.53 0.99
N GLY A 4 24.36 2.44 -0.35
CA GLY A 4 23.23 2.14 -1.24
C GLY A 4 22.68 0.72 -1.04
N THR A 5 23.44 -0.13 -0.33
CA THR A 5 23.07 -1.48 0.12
C THR A 5 22.60 -1.47 1.57
N VAL A 6 21.31 -1.31 1.82
CA VAL A 6 20.75 -1.65 3.14
C VAL A 6 21.17 -3.10 3.45
N ASP A 7 21.84 -3.32 4.59
CA ASP A 7 22.49 -4.60 4.88
C ASP A 7 21.53 -5.78 4.75
N GLY A 8 21.84 -6.71 3.84
CA GLY A 8 21.04 -7.90 3.57
C GLY A 8 19.92 -7.75 2.53
N LEU A 9 19.69 -6.55 1.97
CA LEU A 9 18.73 -6.34 0.87
C LEU A 9 19.42 -6.21 -0.50
N PRO A 10 18.73 -6.57 -1.61
CA PRO A 10 19.21 -6.27 -2.95
C PRO A 10 19.43 -4.75 -3.18
N PRO A 11 20.44 -4.36 -3.97
CA PRO A 11 20.63 -2.95 -4.34
C PRO A 11 19.50 -2.47 -5.26
N LEU A 12 19.24 -1.16 -5.25
CA LEU A 12 18.33 -0.53 -6.22
C LEU A 12 18.96 -0.52 -7.61
N ALA A 13 18.20 -0.82 -8.66
CA ALA A 13 18.67 -0.78 -10.04
C ALA A 13 18.54 0.65 -10.61
N VAL A 14 19.35 1.58 -10.09
CA VAL A 14 19.23 3.02 -10.42
C VAL A 14 19.88 3.38 -11.76
N ALA A 15 21.02 2.77 -12.10
CA ALA A 15 21.85 3.16 -13.25
C ALA A 15 21.10 3.21 -14.61
N ASP A 16 20.24 2.24 -14.88
CA ASP A 16 19.54 2.10 -16.17
C ASP A 16 18.31 3.02 -16.32
N ARG A 17 17.91 3.74 -15.26
CA ARG A 17 16.65 4.49 -15.22
C ARG A 17 16.67 5.75 -16.09
N LEU A 18 17.83 6.38 -16.26
CA LEU A 18 18.00 7.54 -17.13
C LEU A 18 17.85 7.18 -18.62
N ASP A 19 18.38 6.03 -19.04
CA ASP A 19 18.24 5.57 -20.42
C ASP A 19 16.82 5.06 -20.70
N SER A 20 16.18 4.44 -19.69
CA SER A 20 14.76 4.09 -19.73
C SER A 20 13.86 5.33 -19.87
N LEU A 21 14.22 6.45 -19.22
CA LEU A 21 13.54 7.73 -19.34
C LEU A 21 13.75 8.39 -20.71
N ARG A 22 14.99 8.42 -21.21
CA ARG A 22 15.33 8.95 -22.55
C ARG A 22 14.56 8.25 -23.67
N ALA A 23 14.34 6.94 -23.53
CA ALA A 23 13.55 6.16 -24.49
C ALA A 23 12.08 6.63 -24.63
N LEU A 24 11.57 7.44 -23.70
CA LEU A 24 10.22 8.01 -23.75
C LEU A 24 10.18 9.41 -24.40
N PHE A 25 11.32 10.05 -24.68
CA PHE A 25 11.36 11.46 -25.10
C PHE A 25 10.73 11.71 -26.47
N ASP A 26 10.93 10.81 -27.44
CA ASP A 26 10.36 10.93 -28.78
C ASP A 26 8.83 10.89 -28.76
N ASP A 27 8.24 9.91 -28.07
CA ASP A 27 6.78 9.76 -27.91
C ASP A 27 6.17 10.90 -27.07
N ALA A 28 6.90 11.39 -26.07
CA ALA A 28 6.52 12.56 -25.27
C ALA A 28 6.68 13.90 -26.01
N GLY A 29 7.32 13.89 -27.18
CA GLY A 29 7.53 15.09 -28.00
C GLY A 29 8.55 16.07 -27.42
N VAL A 30 9.48 15.63 -26.59
CA VAL A 30 10.52 16.45 -25.92
C VAL A 30 11.94 16.12 -26.41
N ASP A 31 12.90 17.00 -26.14
CA ASP A 31 14.35 16.72 -26.34
C ASP A 31 15.18 16.86 -25.05
N ALA A 32 14.64 17.52 -24.02
CA ALA A 32 15.14 17.49 -22.66
C ALA A 32 13.97 17.46 -21.66
N LEU A 33 14.22 17.05 -20.42
CA LEU A 33 13.26 17.07 -19.31
C LEU A 33 13.87 17.74 -18.09
N LEU A 34 13.18 18.73 -17.51
CA LEU A 34 13.46 19.26 -16.20
C LEU A 34 12.56 18.57 -15.15
N VAL A 35 13.15 17.62 -14.43
CA VAL A 35 12.51 16.90 -13.33
C VAL A 35 12.58 17.76 -12.07
N THR A 36 11.42 18.08 -11.49
CA THR A 36 11.26 18.98 -10.33
C THR A 36 10.66 18.30 -9.10
N GLY A 37 9.98 17.17 -9.29
CA GLY A 37 9.46 16.34 -8.21
C GLY A 37 10.61 15.61 -7.51
N THR A 38 10.84 15.90 -6.23
CA THR A 38 11.93 15.30 -5.46
C THR A 38 11.85 13.76 -5.38
N THR A 39 10.65 13.18 -5.43
CA THR A 39 10.46 11.73 -5.55
C THR A 39 11.03 11.17 -6.86
N ASN A 40 10.82 11.87 -7.97
CA ASN A 40 11.31 11.49 -9.29
C ASN A 40 12.83 11.74 -9.43
N VAL A 41 13.34 12.83 -8.85
CA VAL A 41 14.79 13.05 -8.70
C VAL A 41 15.42 11.89 -7.90
N ARG A 42 14.84 11.49 -6.76
CA ARG A 42 15.31 10.33 -5.98
C ARG A 42 15.28 9.05 -6.80
N TYR A 43 14.18 8.79 -7.52
CA TYR A 43 14.02 7.58 -8.33
C TYR A 43 15.10 7.47 -9.43
N LEU A 44 15.40 8.57 -10.14
CA LEU A 44 16.32 8.56 -11.28
C LEU A 44 17.80 8.60 -10.89
N THR A 45 18.12 9.05 -9.66
CA THR A 45 19.51 9.39 -9.28
C THR A 45 20.03 8.71 -8.02
N GLY A 46 19.14 8.25 -7.14
CA GLY A 46 19.48 7.79 -5.78
C GLY A 46 19.66 8.93 -4.75
N PHE A 47 19.63 10.20 -5.16
CA PHE A 47 19.76 11.35 -4.25
C PHE A 47 18.57 11.45 -3.30
N THR A 48 18.84 11.63 -2.00
CA THR A 48 17.80 11.67 -0.95
C THR A 48 17.65 13.04 -0.28
N GLY A 49 18.23 14.10 -0.85
CA GLY A 49 18.06 15.47 -0.36
C GLY A 49 16.65 16.02 -0.59
N SER A 50 16.28 17.07 0.16
CA SER A 50 14.94 17.67 0.09
C SER A 50 14.85 18.93 -0.78
N ALA A 51 15.92 19.25 -1.53
CA ALA A 51 15.90 20.27 -2.57
C ALA A 51 16.87 19.89 -3.69
N GLY A 52 16.42 20.05 -4.94
CA GLY A 52 17.22 19.85 -6.14
C GLY A 52 16.34 19.50 -7.33
N ASN A 53 16.72 19.95 -8.51
CA ASN A 53 16.09 19.60 -9.78
C ASN A 53 17.06 18.77 -10.61
N LEU A 54 16.57 17.85 -11.43
CA LEU A 54 17.40 17.07 -12.35
C LEU A 54 17.09 17.49 -13.79
N TRP A 55 18.11 17.96 -14.50
CA TRP A 55 18.07 18.11 -15.94
C TRP A 55 18.46 16.78 -16.61
N VAL A 56 17.72 16.35 -17.63
CA VAL A 56 18.07 15.17 -18.46
C VAL A 56 17.89 15.53 -19.94
N ASP A 57 18.94 15.35 -20.74
CA ASP A 57 18.91 15.48 -22.21
C ASP A 57 19.54 14.24 -22.89
N ASP A 58 19.72 14.30 -24.22
CA ASP A 58 20.31 13.23 -25.05
C ASP A 58 21.78 12.91 -24.70
N ARG A 59 22.49 13.80 -23.99
CA ARG A 59 23.94 13.75 -23.76
C ARG A 59 24.32 13.63 -22.30
N ARG A 60 23.56 14.26 -21.40
CA ARG A 60 23.93 14.47 -19.98
C ARG A 60 22.70 14.37 -19.08
N ALA A 61 22.98 14.18 -17.79
CA ALA A 61 22.04 14.37 -16.72
C ALA A 61 22.73 15.19 -15.62
N VAL A 62 22.07 16.25 -15.11
CA VAL A 62 22.69 17.19 -14.16
C VAL A 62 21.75 17.44 -12.99
N LEU A 63 22.16 17.02 -11.80
CA LEU A 63 21.49 17.32 -10.53
C LEU A 63 21.91 18.72 -10.06
N ILE A 64 20.97 19.66 -10.12
CA ILE A 64 21.12 21.05 -9.69
C ILE A 64 20.61 21.15 -8.26
N THR A 65 21.49 21.37 -7.29
CA THR A 65 21.14 21.41 -5.86
C THR A 65 21.84 22.56 -5.14
N ASP A 66 21.43 22.91 -3.93
CA ASP A 66 22.07 23.99 -3.15
C ASP A 66 23.20 23.51 -2.23
N GLY A 67 23.93 24.46 -1.66
CA GLY A 67 25.10 24.24 -0.81
C GLY A 67 24.89 23.37 0.44
N ARG A 68 23.64 23.09 0.86
CA ARG A 68 23.35 22.11 1.93
C ARG A 68 23.70 20.67 1.54
N TYR A 69 23.75 20.38 0.24
CA TYR A 69 23.92 19.04 -0.32
C TYR A 69 25.25 18.84 -1.04
N SER A 70 26.20 19.77 -0.88
CA SER A 70 27.52 19.74 -1.54
C SER A 70 28.33 18.47 -1.28
N GLU A 71 28.23 17.89 -0.08
CA GLU A 71 28.85 16.60 0.27
C GLU A 71 27.90 15.41 0.01
N GLN A 72 26.60 15.58 0.27
CA GLN A 72 25.61 14.51 0.17
C GLN A 72 25.37 14.07 -1.28
N ALA A 73 25.15 15.02 -2.19
CA ALA A 73 24.75 14.71 -3.56
C ALA A 73 25.84 13.92 -4.32
N PRO A 74 27.11 14.38 -4.42
CA PRO A 74 28.13 13.61 -5.15
C PRO A 74 28.35 12.21 -4.58
N THR A 75 28.27 12.06 -3.25
CA THR A 75 28.39 10.75 -2.59
C THR A 75 27.24 9.81 -2.99
N GLN A 76 26.00 10.28 -2.94
CA GLN A 76 24.83 9.45 -3.24
C GLN A 76 24.71 9.09 -4.73
N ILE A 77 25.08 10.01 -5.63
CA ILE A 77 25.17 9.73 -7.06
C ILE A 77 26.19 8.62 -7.35
N ALA A 78 27.38 8.73 -6.75
CA ALA A 78 28.44 7.73 -6.91
C ALA A 78 28.05 6.36 -6.31
N ASP A 79 27.48 6.34 -5.11
CA ASP A 79 26.97 5.12 -4.44
C ASP A 79 25.85 4.44 -5.24
N ALA A 80 25.00 5.22 -5.93
CA ALA A 80 23.95 4.72 -6.81
C ALA A 80 24.44 4.28 -8.20
N GLY A 81 25.71 4.57 -8.54
CA GLY A 81 26.30 4.26 -9.84
C GLY A 81 25.67 5.00 -11.03
N THR A 82 25.06 6.17 -10.80
CA THR A 82 24.34 6.90 -11.85
C THR A 82 25.25 7.90 -12.58
N ALA A 83 25.07 8.00 -13.90
CA ALA A 83 25.81 8.95 -14.75
C ALA A 83 25.19 10.36 -14.69
N VAL A 84 25.30 11.00 -13.52
CA VAL A 84 24.73 12.32 -13.22
C VAL A 84 25.84 13.26 -12.75
N ASP A 85 25.99 14.41 -13.40
CA ASP A 85 26.84 15.49 -12.88
C ASP A 85 26.12 16.24 -11.75
N VAL A 86 26.84 16.71 -10.73
CA VAL A 86 26.26 17.49 -9.62
C VAL A 86 26.69 18.94 -9.71
N GLU A 87 25.74 19.84 -9.91
CA GLU A 87 25.96 21.29 -9.89
C GLU A 87 25.41 21.90 -8.59
N VAL A 88 26.31 22.45 -7.77
CA VAL A 88 25.96 23.09 -6.49
C VAL A 88 25.80 24.59 -6.68
N VAL A 89 24.56 25.07 -6.67
CA VAL A 89 24.24 26.49 -6.82
C VAL A 89 24.26 27.24 -5.47
N GLY A 90 24.86 28.43 -5.49
CA GLY A 90 24.73 29.42 -4.41
C GLY A 90 23.49 30.30 -4.61
N GLY A 91 23.18 31.16 -3.64
CA GLY A 91 22.06 32.11 -3.71
C GLY A 91 22.27 33.30 -4.66
N GLY A 92 22.87 33.09 -5.84
CA GLY A 92 23.06 34.10 -6.89
C GLY A 92 22.09 33.89 -8.07
N ASP A 93 21.83 34.95 -8.83
CA ASP A 93 20.70 35.04 -9.77
C ASP A 93 20.71 34.12 -11.00
N ARG A 94 21.79 33.36 -11.26
CA ARG A 94 21.89 32.51 -12.47
C ARG A 94 21.62 31.05 -12.15
N SER A 95 20.39 30.61 -12.41
CA SER A 95 20.07 29.18 -12.50
C SER A 95 20.77 28.58 -13.72
N PRO A 96 21.45 27.42 -13.58
CA PRO A 96 22.16 26.79 -14.70
C PRO A 96 21.23 26.19 -15.77
N VAL A 97 19.92 26.08 -15.48
CA VAL A 97 18.90 25.56 -16.40
C VAL A 97 18.95 26.28 -17.77
N SER A 98 19.19 27.59 -17.83
CA SER A 98 19.30 28.29 -19.13
C SER A 98 20.56 27.95 -19.93
N ALA A 99 21.65 27.57 -19.26
CA ALA A 99 22.87 27.09 -19.92
C ALA A 99 22.79 25.60 -20.29
N LEU A 100 21.98 24.82 -19.56
CA LEU A 100 21.68 23.43 -19.87
C LEU A 100 20.69 23.30 -21.04
N ALA A 101 19.74 24.24 -21.13
CA ALA A 101 18.78 24.38 -22.21
C ALA A 101 19.37 24.79 -23.57
N ASP A 102 20.60 25.30 -23.63
CA ASP A 102 21.22 25.70 -24.89
C ASP A 102 21.33 24.52 -25.87
N GLY A 103 20.68 24.67 -27.03
CA GLY A 103 20.53 23.61 -28.03
C GLY A 103 19.35 22.64 -27.85
N SER A 104 18.54 22.79 -26.79
CA SER A 104 17.25 22.10 -26.62
C SER A 104 16.11 22.96 -27.19
N THR A 105 15.07 22.35 -27.73
CA THR A 105 13.95 23.06 -28.39
C THR A 105 12.57 22.68 -27.84
N ARG A 106 12.46 21.57 -27.10
CA ARG A 106 11.20 21.03 -26.59
C ARG A 106 11.46 20.53 -25.17
N ILE A 107 11.61 21.48 -24.26
CA ILE A 107 11.96 21.21 -22.86
C ILE A 107 10.72 20.78 -22.11
N GLY A 108 10.67 19.51 -21.74
CA GLY A 108 9.64 18.93 -20.89
C GLY A 108 9.70 19.46 -19.45
N LEU A 109 8.54 19.59 -18.84
CA LEU A 109 8.37 19.95 -17.44
C LEU A 109 7.25 19.10 -16.81
N GLU A 110 7.45 18.63 -15.59
CA GLU A 110 6.50 17.76 -14.88
C GLU A 110 5.25 18.52 -14.43
N ALA A 111 4.17 18.46 -15.20
CA ALA A 111 2.97 19.26 -15.02
C ALA A 111 2.22 18.98 -13.71
N ARG A 112 2.47 17.83 -13.07
CA ARG A 112 1.85 17.43 -11.79
C ARG A 112 2.64 17.84 -10.56
N SER A 113 3.93 18.16 -10.69
CA SER A 113 4.82 18.51 -9.56
C SER A 113 5.17 20.01 -9.54
N VAL A 114 5.29 20.64 -10.71
CA VAL A 114 5.66 22.06 -10.80
C VAL A 114 4.53 22.99 -10.34
N THR A 115 4.86 24.03 -9.57
CA THR A 115 3.89 25.08 -9.24
C THR A 115 3.71 26.04 -10.42
N TRP A 116 2.52 26.64 -10.55
CA TRP A 116 2.25 27.67 -11.55
C TRP A 116 3.26 28.84 -11.52
N SER A 117 3.66 29.27 -10.32
CA SER A 117 4.67 30.33 -10.17
C SER A 117 6.06 29.91 -10.67
N GLU A 118 6.41 28.63 -10.52
CA GLU A 118 7.70 28.10 -10.96
C GLU A 118 7.70 27.88 -12.48
N GLN A 119 6.60 27.40 -13.07
CA GLN A 119 6.44 27.34 -14.53
C GLN A 119 6.63 28.73 -15.16
N GLN A 120 5.99 29.78 -14.59
CA GLN A 120 6.16 31.15 -15.09
C GLN A 120 7.58 31.70 -14.91
N ARG A 121 8.33 31.22 -13.91
CA ARG A 121 9.74 31.58 -13.71
C ARG A 121 10.62 30.89 -14.75
N LEU A 122 10.36 29.61 -15.01
CA LEU A 122 11.07 28.80 -15.99
C LEU A 122 10.83 29.30 -17.42
N ALA A 123 9.60 29.60 -17.80
CA ALA A 123 9.29 30.14 -19.14
C ALA A 123 10.07 31.44 -19.43
N LYS A 124 10.14 32.35 -18.46
CA LYS A 124 10.95 33.59 -18.55
C LYS A 124 12.47 33.35 -18.55
N LEU A 125 12.92 32.25 -17.96
CA LEU A 125 14.35 31.87 -17.92
C LEU A 125 14.80 31.22 -19.23
N LEU A 126 13.87 30.56 -19.93
CA LEU A 126 14.09 29.85 -21.19
C LEU A 126 13.76 30.69 -22.43
N ASP A 127 13.01 31.79 -22.27
CA ASP A 127 12.43 32.62 -23.34
C ASP A 127 11.45 31.85 -24.26
N ASP A 128 10.89 30.75 -23.75
CA ASP A 128 9.87 29.91 -24.39
C ASP A 128 9.03 29.16 -23.33
N ASP A 129 7.84 28.69 -23.69
CA ASP A 129 6.96 27.92 -22.79
C ASP A 129 7.36 26.42 -22.76
N PRO A 130 7.69 25.84 -21.59
CA PRO A 130 7.99 24.41 -21.47
C PRO A 130 6.84 23.50 -21.89
N VAL A 131 7.17 22.36 -22.50
CA VAL A 131 6.21 21.31 -22.84
C VAL A 131 5.71 20.65 -21.56
N ALA A 132 4.41 20.73 -21.32
CA ALA A 132 3.78 20.04 -20.19
C ALA A 132 3.83 18.52 -20.40
N THR A 133 4.57 17.82 -19.54
CA THR A 133 4.66 16.35 -19.50
C THR A 133 3.93 15.81 -18.28
N ASP A 134 3.29 14.64 -18.43
CA ASP A 134 2.59 13.93 -17.35
C ASP A 134 2.97 12.44 -17.39
N GLY A 135 3.29 11.88 -16.23
CA GLY A 135 3.45 10.44 -16.03
C GLY A 135 4.72 9.78 -16.55
N LEU A 136 5.70 10.52 -17.08
CA LEU A 136 6.89 9.92 -17.71
C LEU A 136 7.76 9.11 -16.73
N VAL A 137 8.07 9.69 -15.56
CA VAL A 137 8.87 9.00 -14.54
C VAL A 137 7.99 8.06 -13.72
N GLU A 138 6.73 8.42 -13.51
CA GLU A 138 5.72 7.59 -12.84
C GLU A 138 5.49 6.26 -13.57
N ALA A 139 5.46 6.27 -14.91
CA ALA A 139 5.30 5.06 -15.73
C ALA A 139 6.46 4.06 -15.56
N LEU A 140 7.68 4.56 -15.27
CA LEU A 140 8.83 3.74 -14.89
C LEU A 140 8.68 3.22 -13.46
N ARG A 141 8.25 4.08 -12.53
CA ARG A 141 8.01 3.75 -11.11
C ARG A 141 6.87 2.73 -10.88
N GLU A 142 5.92 2.59 -11.80
CA GLU A 142 4.85 1.59 -11.66
C GLU A 142 5.43 0.17 -11.51
N VAL A 143 6.45 -0.16 -12.30
CA VAL A 143 7.10 -1.48 -12.33
C VAL A 143 8.37 -1.43 -11.50
N LYS A 144 8.31 -2.06 -10.31
CA LYS A 144 9.41 -2.03 -9.34
C LYS A 144 10.55 -2.96 -9.73
N ASP A 145 11.77 -2.68 -9.26
CA ASP A 145 12.90 -3.64 -9.24
C ASP A 145 13.00 -4.41 -7.92
N ASP A 146 13.78 -5.50 -7.91
CA ASP A 146 13.91 -6.41 -6.75
C ASP A 146 14.37 -5.69 -5.47
N GLY A 147 15.18 -4.64 -5.59
CA GLY A 147 15.63 -3.80 -4.48
C GLY A 147 14.55 -2.88 -3.93
N GLU A 148 13.70 -2.33 -4.80
CA GLU A 148 12.51 -1.55 -4.41
C GLU A 148 11.49 -2.44 -3.71
N VAL A 149 11.20 -3.59 -4.32
CA VAL A 149 10.26 -4.58 -3.81
C VAL A 149 10.71 -5.11 -2.44
N ALA A 150 12.00 -5.40 -2.24
CA ALA A 150 12.53 -5.79 -0.94
C ALA A 150 12.39 -4.70 0.14
N ARG A 151 12.45 -3.41 -0.23
CA ARG A 151 12.25 -2.29 0.72
C ARG A 151 10.79 -2.12 1.10
N ILE A 152 9.86 -2.25 0.15
CA ILE A 152 8.41 -2.26 0.42
C ILE A 152 8.04 -3.44 1.32
N ALA A 153 8.56 -4.64 1.03
CA ALA A 153 8.36 -5.83 1.88
C ALA A 153 8.94 -5.62 3.30
N THR A 154 10.08 -4.94 3.43
CA THR A 154 10.65 -4.61 4.74
C THR A 154 9.78 -3.60 5.50
N ALA A 155 9.24 -2.58 4.82
CA ALA A 155 8.28 -1.65 5.41
C ALA A 155 7.00 -2.37 5.88
N ALA A 156 6.47 -3.33 5.10
CA ALA A 156 5.28 -4.09 5.46
C ALA A 156 5.57 -4.95 6.72
N ALA A 157 6.71 -5.63 6.75
CA ALA A 157 7.15 -6.40 7.92
C ALA A 157 7.46 -5.55 9.17
N ILE A 158 7.67 -4.23 9.04
CA ILE A 158 7.70 -3.31 10.20
C ILE A 158 6.28 -3.02 10.69
N ALA A 159 5.36 -2.70 9.77
CA ALA A 159 3.96 -2.42 10.10
C ALA A 159 3.24 -3.64 10.72
N ASP A 160 3.43 -4.85 10.18
CA ASP A 160 2.90 -6.10 10.75
C ASP A 160 3.38 -6.32 12.20
N ARG A 161 4.66 -6.08 12.49
CA ARG A 161 5.23 -6.20 13.84
C ARG A 161 4.67 -5.15 14.79
N ALA A 162 4.55 -3.90 14.33
CA ALA A 162 3.96 -2.83 15.13
C ALA A 162 2.50 -3.14 15.50
N LEU A 163 1.72 -3.69 14.56
CA LEU A 163 0.36 -4.14 14.86
C LEU A 163 0.34 -5.28 15.87
N ALA A 164 1.20 -6.29 15.70
CA ALA A 164 1.27 -7.42 16.63
C ALA A 164 1.66 -7.01 18.06
N GLU A 165 2.45 -5.95 18.22
CA GLU A 165 2.80 -5.35 19.51
C GLU A 165 1.64 -4.57 20.15
N VAL A 166 0.93 -3.76 19.36
CA VAL A 166 -0.10 -2.84 19.88
C VAL A 166 -1.48 -3.51 20.00
N GLN A 167 -1.82 -4.47 19.13
CA GLN A 167 -3.14 -5.14 19.10
C GLN A 167 -3.61 -5.69 20.46
N PRO A 168 -2.75 -6.32 21.30
CA PRO A 168 -3.16 -6.78 22.63
C PRO A 168 -3.66 -5.67 23.58
N THR A 169 -3.34 -4.40 23.29
CA THR A 169 -3.79 -3.23 24.06
C THR A 169 -5.10 -2.63 23.56
N MET A 170 -5.61 -3.06 22.41
CA MET A 170 -6.82 -2.53 21.76
C MET A 170 -8.11 -3.08 22.40
N VAL A 171 -8.25 -2.84 23.71
CA VAL A 171 -9.36 -3.30 24.57
C VAL A 171 -10.31 -2.16 24.94
N ALA A 172 -11.47 -2.50 25.50
CA ALA A 172 -12.41 -1.50 25.99
C ALA A 172 -11.74 -0.55 27.01
N GLY A 173 -11.90 0.76 26.81
CA GLY A 173 -11.26 1.83 27.57
C GLY A 173 -9.98 2.40 26.94
N ALA A 174 -9.32 1.69 26.01
CA ALA A 174 -8.19 2.25 25.26
C ALA A 174 -8.65 3.39 24.34
N VAL A 175 -7.82 4.40 24.10
CA VAL A 175 -8.18 5.61 23.34
C VAL A 175 -7.59 5.57 21.93
N GLU A 176 -8.38 5.96 20.92
CA GLU A 176 -7.97 5.96 19.51
C GLU A 176 -6.62 6.68 19.28
N ALA A 177 -6.45 7.90 19.79
CA ALA A 177 -5.22 8.67 19.62
C ALA A 177 -4.00 8.05 20.32
N ASP A 178 -4.19 7.41 21.47
CA ASP A 178 -3.10 6.72 22.19
C ASP A 178 -2.66 5.45 21.45
N LEU A 179 -3.61 4.72 20.86
CA LEU A 179 -3.34 3.55 20.02
C LEU A 179 -2.63 3.94 18.70
N ALA A 180 -3.04 5.04 18.07
CA ALA A 180 -2.36 5.59 16.89
C ALA A 180 -0.92 6.00 17.20
N LEU A 181 -0.69 6.66 18.34
CA LEU A 181 0.66 7.00 18.82
C LEU A 181 1.50 5.76 19.14
N ALA A 182 0.89 4.70 19.68
CA ALA A 182 1.57 3.44 19.94
C ALA A 182 2.01 2.73 18.65
N LEU A 183 1.17 2.72 17.60
CA LEU A 183 1.53 2.19 16.27
C LEU A 183 2.68 2.99 15.65
N ASP A 184 2.58 4.32 15.64
CA ASP A 184 3.65 5.22 15.19
C ASP A 184 4.98 4.96 15.91
N HIS A 185 4.92 4.77 17.24
CA HIS A 185 6.08 4.49 18.06
C HIS A 185 6.71 3.13 17.71
N ALA A 186 5.89 2.07 17.69
CA ALA A 186 6.34 0.70 17.42
C ALA A 186 6.91 0.53 16.00
N MET A 187 6.37 1.25 14.99
CA MET A 187 6.98 1.27 13.66
C MET A 187 8.36 1.93 13.67
N ARG A 188 8.50 3.10 14.31
CA ARG A 188 9.76 3.84 14.36
C ARG A 188 10.84 3.11 15.18
N THR A 189 10.49 2.49 16.31
CA THR A 189 11.43 1.64 17.07
C THR A 189 11.71 0.31 16.36
N GLY A 190 10.76 -0.19 15.57
CA GLY A 190 10.87 -1.39 14.75
C GLY A 190 11.73 -1.26 13.48
N GLY A 191 12.19 -0.05 13.15
CA GLY A 191 13.13 0.24 12.05
C GLY A 191 12.63 1.21 10.98
N ALA A 192 11.41 1.74 11.08
CA ALA A 192 10.90 2.72 10.12
C ALA A 192 11.55 4.10 10.33
N SER A 193 11.84 4.81 9.24
CA SER A 193 12.29 6.21 9.33
C SER A 193 11.15 7.16 9.72
N ASP A 194 9.92 6.86 9.25
CA ASP A 194 8.69 7.58 9.61
C ASP A 194 7.46 6.68 9.35
N ARG A 195 6.26 7.17 9.67
CA ARG A 195 4.99 6.65 9.15
C ARG A 195 4.83 7.01 7.67
N ALA A 196 4.14 6.18 6.90
CA ALA A 196 3.90 6.40 5.47
C ALA A 196 2.90 7.54 5.19
N PHE A 197 1.93 7.73 6.09
CA PHE A 197 0.85 8.73 6.08
C PHE A 197 0.31 8.89 7.52
N GLU A 198 -0.65 9.80 7.77
CA GLU A 198 -1.25 9.97 9.11
C GLU A 198 -2.01 8.70 9.54
N THR A 199 -1.46 7.97 10.53
CA THR A 199 -2.06 6.76 11.14
C THR A 199 -3.50 6.99 11.58
N ILE A 200 -4.39 6.11 11.14
CA ILE A 200 -5.81 6.07 11.49
C ILE A 200 -6.07 4.92 12.47
N VAL A 201 -6.79 5.22 13.54
CA VAL A 201 -7.41 4.28 14.46
C VAL A 201 -8.82 4.81 14.73
N ALA A 202 -9.84 4.05 14.34
CA ALA A 202 -11.21 4.53 14.29
C ALA A 202 -12.18 3.47 14.84
N ALA A 203 -12.80 3.75 15.98
CA ALA A 203 -13.57 2.79 16.76
C ALA A 203 -15.08 3.13 16.83
N GLY A 204 -15.91 2.09 16.84
CA GLY A 204 -17.37 2.21 16.89
C GLY A 204 -17.89 3.07 15.74
N PRO A 205 -18.68 4.13 15.99
CA PRO A 205 -19.16 5.03 14.94
C PRO A 205 -18.07 5.68 14.07
N ASN A 206 -16.85 5.83 14.57
CA ASN A 206 -15.73 6.40 13.80
C ASN A 206 -15.23 5.43 12.71
N SER A 207 -15.40 4.11 12.90
CA SER A 207 -14.99 3.09 11.91
C SER A 207 -15.70 3.21 10.55
N ALA A 208 -16.86 3.87 10.51
CA ALA A 208 -17.62 4.15 9.29
C ALA A 208 -17.14 5.40 8.52
N LEU A 209 -16.03 6.02 8.94
CA LEU A 209 -15.42 7.20 8.29
C LEU A 209 -14.09 6.78 7.61
N PRO A 210 -14.01 6.74 6.27
CA PRO A 210 -12.83 6.21 5.56
C PRO A 210 -11.50 6.91 5.87
N HIS A 211 -11.56 8.19 6.28
CA HIS A 211 -10.42 9.04 6.67
C HIS A 211 -10.63 9.65 8.07
N ALA A 212 -11.03 8.83 9.04
CA ALA A 212 -11.12 9.26 10.44
C ALA A 212 -9.77 9.77 10.96
N ARG A 213 -9.77 10.87 11.71
CA ARG A 213 -8.60 11.27 12.53
C ARG A 213 -8.77 10.67 13.93
N PRO A 214 -7.77 9.95 14.48
CA PRO A 214 -7.85 9.38 15.83
C PRO A 214 -8.20 10.43 16.88
N GLY A 215 -9.25 10.18 17.67
CA GLY A 215 -9.73 11.12 18.67
C GLY A 215 -9.44 10.72 20.13
N SER A 216 -10.05 11.45 21.05
CA SER A 216 -10.09 11.09 22.47
C SER A 216 -11.17 10.05 22.82
N ARG A 217 -11.75 9.37 21.81
CA ARG A 217 -12.82 8.38 22.03
C ARG A 217 -12.21 7.11 22.65
N PRO A 218 -12.72 6.64 23.80
CA PRO A 218 -12.40 5.32 24.30
C PRO A 218 -13.15 4.24 23.50
N LEU A 219 -12.46 3.14 23.20
CA LEU A 219 -13.05 1.91 22.68
C LEU A 219 -14.07 1.34 23.67
N ALA A 220 -15.19 0.81 23.17
CA ALA A 220 -16.21 0.10 23.92
C ALA A 220 -16.22 -1.39 23.56
N ASP A 221 -16.75 -2.24 24.43
CA ASP A 221 -16.93 -3.66 24.10
C ASP A 221 -17.87 -3.83 22.90
N GLY A 222 -17.48 -4.70 21.96
CA GLY A 222 -18.20 -4.91 20.71
C GLY A 222 -17.99 -3.87 19.61
N ASP A 223 -17.24 -2.77 19.84
CA ASP A 223 -16.87 -1.84 18.78
C ASP A 223 -16.14 -2.56 17.64
N LEU A 224 -16.50 -2.24 16.39
CA LEU A 224 -15.57 -2.38 15.27
C LEU A 224 -14.48 -1.32 15.37
N VAL A 225 -13.25 -1.71 15.11
CA VAL A 225 -12.10 -0.80 15.07
C VAL A 225 -11.35 -1.03 13.77
N VAL A 226 -11.13 0.05 13.03
CA VAL A 226 -10.31 0.09 11.83
C VAL A 226 -8.96 0.72 12.21
N CYS A 227 -7.87 0.01 11.94
CA CYS A 227 -6.52 0.55 11.99
C CYS A 227 -5.94 0.56 10.59
N ASP A 228 -5.47 1.72 10.15
CA ASP A 228 -5.02 2.01 8.79
C ASP A 228 -3.75 2.87 8.88
N PHE A 229 -2.61 2.28 8.53
CA PHE A 229 -1.27 2.81 8.82
C PHE A 229 -0.21 2.14 7.95
N GLY A 230 0.98 2.74 7.87
CA GLY A 230 2.09 2.20 7.10
C GLY A 230 3.43 2.75 7.56
N ALA A 231 4.52 2.06 7.19
CA ALA A 231 5.89 2.43 7.55
C ALA A 231 6.65 2.97 6.34
N VAL A 232 7.61 3.87 6.57
CA VAL A 232 8.64 4.23 5.58
C VAL A 232 9.93 3.47 5.89
N PHE A 233 10.46 2.74 4.91
CA PHE A 233 11.76 2.08 4.99
C PHE A 233 12.59 2.38 3.73
N ASP A 234 13.77 2.97 3.92
CA ASP A 234 14.63 3.49 2.84
C ASP A 234 13.86 4.27 1.74
N GLY A 235 12.94 5.14 2.17
CA GLY A 235 12.10 5.96 1.29
C GLY A 235 10.90 5.25 0.64
N TYR A 236 10.84 3.92 0.69
CA TYR A 236 9.68 3.14 0.21
C TYR A 236 8.64 3.02 1.33
N ARG A 237 7.37 2.99 0.95
CA ARG A 237 6.25 2.89 1.88
C ARG A 237 5.61 1.52 1.82
N SER A 238 5.23 1.01 2.99
CA SER A 238 4.13 0.08 3.11
C SER A 238 2.84 0.82 3.41
N ASP A 239 1.75 0.10 3.22
CA ASP A 239 0.42 0.51 3.57
C ASP A 239 -0.35 -0.75 4.04
N MET A 240 -1.14 -0.63 5.11
CA MET A 240 -1.97 -1.71 5.62
C MET A 240 -3.19 -1.22 6.40
N THR A 241 -4.35 -1.77 6.07
CA THR A 241 -5.55 -1.71 6.94
C THR A 241 -5.87 -3.07 7.55
N ARG A 242 -6.23 -3.07 8.84
CA ARG A 242 -6.82 -4.22 9.53
C ARG A 242 -8.02 -3.76 10.36
N SER A 243 -9.10 -4.55 10.29
CA SER A 243 -10.31 -4.31 11.08
C SER A 243 -10.53 -5.45 12.07
N PHE A 244 -10.93 -5.12 13.30
CA PHE A 244 -11.21 -6.09 14.35
C PHE A 244 -12.37 -5.64 15.23
N ARG A 245 -12.83 -6.54 16.10
CA ARG A 245 -13.94 -6.29 17.04
C ARG A 245 -13.44 -6.38 18.48
N VAL A 246 -13.70 -5.35 19.28
CA VAL A 246 -13.38 -5.34 20.72
C VAL A 246 -14.20 -6.43 21.42
N GLY A 247 -13.57 -7.20 22.31
CA GLY A 247 -14.20 -8.37 22.94
C GLY A 247 -14.17 -9.64 22.09
N GLY A 248 -13.52 -9.61 20.92
CA GLY A 248 -13.36 -10.76 20.04
C GLY A 248 -14.42 -10.88 18.94
N PRO A 249 -14.37 -11.96 18.12
CA PRO A 249 -15.10 -12.04 16.84
C PRO A 249 -16.62 -11.89 17.00
N GLY A 250 -17.19 -12.38 18.11
CA GLY A 250 -18.60 -12.19 18.42
C GLY A 250 -19.54 -12.82 17.41
N SER A 251 -20.69 -12.18 17.19
CA SER A 251 -21.75 -12.59 16.27
C SER A 251 -22.69 -11.41 15.99
N GLY A 252 -23.37 -11.40 14.85
CA GLY A 252 -24.28 -10.33 14.45
C GLY A 252 -23.65 -9.39 13.43
N GLN A 253 -24.29 -8.24 13.21
CA GLN A 253 -24.03 -7.39 12.05
C GLN A 253 -22.54 -6.97 11.92
N GLU A 254 -21.85 -6.70 13.02
CA GLU A 254 -20.42 -6.36 13.02
C GLU A 254 -19.54 -7.52 12.53
N ALA A 255 -19.86 -8.76 12.90
CA ALA A 255 -19.15 -9.95 12.46
C ALA A 255 -19.49 -10.30 10.99
N ASP A 256 -20.74 -10.10 10.59
CA ASP A 256 -21.21 -10.28 9.22
C ASP A 256 -20.52 -9.27 8.27
N LEU A 257 -20.37 -8.00 8.70
CA LEU A 257 -19.62 -6.97 7.98
C LEU A 257 -18.15 -7.33 7.80
N LEU A 258 -17.46 -7.75 8.87
CA LEU A 258 -16.05 -8.19 8.78
C LEU A 258 -15.88 -9.39 7.83
N SER A 259 -16.85 -10.31 7.83
CA SER A 259 -16.84 -11.48 6.96
C SER A 259 -17.03 -11.09 5.48
N ALA A 260 -18.00 -10.22 5.18
CA ALA A 260 -18.24 -9.73 3.82
C ALA A 260 -17.07 -8.93 3.25
N VAL A 261 -16.38 -8.15 4.08
CA VAL A 261 -15.14 -7.44 3.72
C VAL A 261 -14.01 -8.42 3.39
N LEU A 262 -13.84 -9.47 4.20
CA LEU A 262 -12.84 -10.51 3.97
C LEU A 262 -13.13 -11.30 2.69
N ASP A 263 -14.37 -11.77 2.50
CA ASP A 263 -14.80 -12.51 1.31
C ASP A 263 -14.60 -11.67 0.03
N ALA A 264 -14.79 -10.34 0.09
CA ALA A 264 -14.51 -9.43 -1.00
C ALA A 264 -13.00 -9.24 -1.27
N GLN A 265 -12.18 -9.16 -0.22
CA GLN A 265 -10.72 -9.10 -0.34
C GLN A 265 -10.15 -10.40 -0.93
N GLU A 266 -10.59 -11.57 -0.46
CA GLU A 266 -10.22 -12.88 -1.00
C GLU A 266 -10.61 -13.03 -2.48
N ALA A 267 -11.79 -12.53 -2.88
CA ALA A 267 -12.25 -12.55 -4.27
C ALA A 267 -11.37 -11.70 -5.21
N GLY A 268 -10.94 -10.51 -4.78
CA GLY A 268 -10.02 -9.67 -5.56
C GLY A 268 -8.61 -10.26 -5.65
N LEU A 269 -8.08 -10.76 -4.53
CA LEU A 269 -6.79 -11.44 -4.47
C LEU A 269 -6.70 -12.65 -5.41
N ALA A 270 -7.77 -13.43 -5.53
CA ALA A 270 -7.84 -14.60 -6.41
C ALA A 270 -7.67 -14.27 -7.91
N LEU A 271 -7.80 -13.01 -8.31
CA LEU A 271 -7.59 -12.54 -9.68
C LEU A 271 -6.22 -11.87 -9.92
N VAL A 272 -5.36 -11.69 -8.91
CA VAL A 272 -4.07 -11.01 -9.08
C VAL A 272 -3.11 -11.87 -9.91
N ALA A 273 -2.99 -11.56 -11.20
CA ALA A 273 -2.11 -12.24 -12.15
C ALA A 273 -1.73 -11.34 -13.35
N ASP A 274 -0.81 -11.81 -14.20
CA ASP A 274 -0.22 -11.04 -15.30
C ASP A 274 -1.25 -10.73 -16.38
N GLY A 275 -1.25 -9.49 -16.87
CA GLY A 275 -2.18 -9.03 -17.88
C GLY A 275 -3.65 -8.98 -17.44
N VAL A 276 -3.97 -9.28 -16.17
CA VAL A 276 -5.34 -9.14 -15.67
C VAL A 276 -5.71 -7.65 -15.61
N PRO A 277 -6.84 -7.23 -16.21
CA PRO A 277 -7.30 -5.85 -16.14
C PRO A 277 -7.53 -5.38 -14.70
N LEU A 278 -7.05 -4.18 -14.38
CA LEU A 278 -7.19 -3.58 -13.04
C LEU A 278 -8.68 -3.45 -12.63
N ALA A 279 -9.57 -3.20 -13.61
CA ALA A 279 -11.00 -3.14 -13.39
C ALA A 279 -11.67 -4.50 -13.12
N GLU A 280 -11.08 -5.63 -13.55
CA GLU A 280 -11.63 -6.97 -13.22
C GLU A 280 -11.39 -7.33 -11.75
N VAL A 281 -10.24 -6.92 -11.21
CA VAL A 281 -9.91 -7.04 -9.78
C VAL A 281 -10.89 -6.24 -8.92
N ASP A 282 -11.16 -4.97 -9.28
CA ASP A 282 -12.17 -4.12 -8.61
C ASP A 282 -13.58 -4.70 -8.73
N ALA A 283 -13.94 -5.21 -9.92
CA ALA A 283 -15.24 -5.83 -10.16
C ALA A 283 -15.48 -7.08 -9.30
N ALA A 284 -14.44 -7.89 -9.02
CA ALA A 284 -14.57 -9.05 -8.13
C ALA A 284 -14.88 -8.63 -6.69
N CYS A 285 -14.16 -7.64 -6.15
CA CYS A 285 -14.45 -7.09 -4.83
C CYS A 285 -15.85 -6.48 -4.76
N ARG A 286 -16.21 -5.62 -5.73
CA ARG A 286 -17.54 -5.00 -5.81
C ARG A 286 -18.65 -6.04 -5.91
N THR A 287 -18.52 -7.05 -6.76
CA THR A 287 -19.56 -8.09 -6.93
C THR A 287 -19.79 -8.87 -5.64
N SER A 288 -18.74 -9.16 -4.88
CA SER A 288 -18.85 -9.81 -3.56
C SER A 288 -19.62 -8.94 -2.56
N LEU A 289 -19.32 -7.64 -2.50
CA LEU A 289 -19.99 -6.67 -1.64
C LEU A 289 -21.45 -6.40 -2.07
N ASP A 290 -21.72 -6.32 -3.37
CA ASP A 290 -23.06 -6.19 -3.94
C ASP A 290 -23.93 -7.39 -3.51
N ALA A 291 -23.38 -8.61 -3.57
CA ALA A 291 -24.06 -9.84 -3.11
C ALA A 291 -24.32 -9.86 -1.59
N ALA A 292 -23.47 -9.21 -0.80
CA ALA A 292 -23.68 -8.99 0.64
C ALA A 292 -24.61 -7.80 0.96
N GLY A 293 -25.10 -7.06 -0.04
CA GLY A 293 -25.93 -5.86 0.15
C GLY A 293 -25.17 -4.60 0.57
N LEU A 294 -23.84 -4.58 0.39
CA LEU A 294 -22.92 -3.50 0.76
C LEU A 294 -22.46 -2.66 -0.44
N GLY A 295 -23.01 -2.91 -1.63
CA GLY A 295 -22.61 -2.25 -2.89
C GLY A 295 -22.66 -0.72 -2.90
N GLU A 296 -23.68 -0.13 -2.27
CA GLU A 296 -23.82 1.33 -2.12
C GLU A 296 -22.86 1.92 -1.07
N ALA A 297 -22.39 1.09 -0.13
CA ALA A 297 -21.47 1.49 0.92
C ALA A 297 -20.01 1.56 0.44
N PHE A 298 -19.65 0.81 -0.61
CA PHE A 298 -18.33 0.83 -1.22
C PHE A 298 -18.28 1.93 -2.31
N THR A 299 -17.57 3.03 -2.05
CA THR A 299 -17.67 4.28 -2.83
C THR A 299 -16.39 4.70 -3.55
N HIS A 300 -15.32 3.92 -3.45
CA HIS A 300 -14.01 4.19 -4.01
C HIS A 300 -13.43 2.95 -4.71
N GLY A 301 -12.24 3.05 -5.30
CA GLY A 301 -11.56 1.90 -5.91
C GLY A 301 -11.05 0.91 -4.85
N THR A 302 -10.83 -0.34 -5.27
CA THR A 302 -10.30 -1.44 -4.46
C THR A 302 -8.84 -1.25 -4.01
N GLY A 303 -8.02 -0.46 -4.71
CA GLY A 303 -6.63 -0.25 -4.32
C GLY A 303 -5.82 0.71 -5.21
N HIS A 304 -4.53 0.83 -4.92
CA HIS A 304 -3.55 1.60 -5.68
C HIS A 304 -2.15 0.97 -5.55
N GLY A 305 -1.19 1.47 -6.35
CA GLY A 305 0.21 1.18 -6.18
C GLY A 305 0.81 1.91 -4.98
N VAL A 306 1.80 1.28 -4.34
CA VAL A 306 2.64 1.88 -3.30
C VAL A 306 4.11 1.78 -3.69
N GLY A 307 4.93 2.73 -3.23
CA GLY A 307 6.36 2.74 -3.51
C GLY A 307 7.06 3.94 -2.90
N LEU A 308 7.64 4.79 -3.74
CA LEU A 308 8.29 6.04 -3.30
C LEU A 308 7.30 7.16 -2.97
N ASP A 309 6.02 7.00 -3.36
CA ASP A 309 4.88 7.72 -2.79
C ASP A 309 3.85 6.73 -2.22
N ILE A 310 2.91 7.21 -1.40
CA ILE A 310 1.86 6.35 -0.81
C ILE A 310 0.75 6.01 -1.82
N HIS A 311 0.38 6.99 -2.64
CA HIS A 311 -0.57 6.83 -3.74
C HIS A 311 0.19 7.03 -5.05
N GLU A 312 0.57 5.93 -5.69
CA GLU A 312 1.18 5.93 -7.03
C GLU A 312 0.48 4.92 -7.96
N GLY A 313 0.87 4.92 -9.23
CA GLY A 313 0.28 4.03 -10.23
C GLY A 313 0.64 2.55 -10.00
N PRO A 314 -0.22 1.61 -10.41
CA PRO A 314 -1.54 1.81 -11.03
C PRO A 314 -2.67 1.98 -10.00
N ALA A 315 -3.77 2.61 -10.38
CA ALA A 315 -5.02 2.57 -9.60
C ALA A 315 -5.83 1.29 -9.93
N VAL A 316 -6.37 0.64 -8.91
CA VAL A 316 -7.33 -0.48 -9.05
C VAL A 316 -8.73 0.04 -8.78
N SER A 317 -9.47 0.28 -9.85
CA SER A 317 -10.85 0.79 -9.81
C SER A 317 -11.64 0.33 -11.04
N SER A 318 -12.97 0.38 -10.94
CA SER A 318 -13.90 0.18 -12.07
C SER A 318 -13.67 1.09 -13.29
N THR A 319 -12.87 2.15 -13.16
CA THR A 319 -12.49 3.07 -14.26
C THR A 319 -11.05 2.88 -14.75
N ALA A 320 -10.29 1.95 -14.17
CA ALA A 320 -8.91 1.70 -14.56
C ALA A 320 -8.82 1.01 -15.93
N THR A 321 -7.97 1.53 -16.81
CA THR A 321 -7.83 1.08 -18.20
C THR A 321 -6.59 0.20 -18.45
N GLY A 322 -5.71 0.06 -17.46
CA GLY A 322 -4.51 -0.75 -17.52
C GLY A 322 -4.71 -2.20 -17.06
N THR A 323 -3.63 -2.98 -17.16
CA THR A 323 -3.52 -4.33 -16.61
C THR A 323 -2.45 -4.37 -15.51
N LEU A 324 -2.55 -5.34 -14.62
CA LEU A 324 -1.44 -5.72 -13.74
C LEU A 324 -0.21 -6.13 -14.57
N ARG A 325 0.99 -5.84 -14.04
CA ARG A 325 2.27 -6.16 -14.68
C ARG A 325 3.26 -6.72 -13.63
N PRO A 326 4.07 -7.74 -13.96
CA PRO A 326 5.09 -8.24 -13.03
C PRO A 326 6.14 -7.17 -12.74
N ALA A 327 6.80 -7.25 -11.58
CA ALA A 327 8.05 -6.55 -11.36
C ALA A 327 9.09 -7.10 -12.35
N LYS A 328 9.61 -6.21 -13.19
CA LYS A 328 10.65 -6.40 -14.21
C LYS A 328 10.37 -7.41 -15.33
N TRP A 329 10.32 -6.89 -16.56
CA TRP A 329 10.57 -7.68 -17.77
C TRP A 329 12.09 -7.79 -18.01
N SER A 330 12.57 -9.00 -18.29
CA SER A 330 13.93 -9.26 -18.78
C SER A 330 13.88 -10.23 -19.96
N PRO A 331 14.61 -10.00 -21.07
CA PRO A 331 14.72 -10.96 -22.17
C PRO A 331 15.29 -12.33 -21.78
N SER A 332 15.96 -12.44 -20.62
CA SER A 332 16.68 -13.65 -20.20
C SER A 332 15.91 -14.55 -19.23
N ASN A 333 14.84 -14.08 -18.58
CA ASN A 333 14.18 -14.83 -17.50
C ASN A 333 12.78 -15.30 -17.91
N ARG A 334 12.48 -16.60 -17.71
CA ARG A 334 11.20 -17.23 -18.10
C ARG A 334 10.46 -17.76 -16.87
N GLY A 335 9.58 -16.95 -16.29
CA GLY A 335 8.68 -17.38 -15.22
C GLY A 335 8.02 -16.18 -14.52
N PRO A 336 6.69 -16.19 -14.29
CA PRO A 336 6.00 -15.14 -13.53
C PRO A 336 5.77 -15.52 -12.06
N THR A 337 5.86 -14.54 -11.15
CA THR A 337 5.60 -14.68 -9.70
C THR A 337 4.81 -13.46 -9.19
N TRP A 338 4.23 -13.49 -7.99
CA TRP A 338 3.23 -12.51 -7.52
C TRP A 338 3.48 -12.05 -6.08
N VAL A 339 3.21 -10.77 -5.77
CA VAL A 339 2.87 -10.33 -4.41
C VAL A 339 1.70 -9.34 -4.45
N ALA A 340 0.72 -9.60 -3.59
CA ALA A 340 -0.29 -8.65 -3.17
C ALA A 340 -0.22 -8.49 -1.65
N SER A 341 -0.36 -7.27 -1.15
CA SER A 341 -0.55 -7.04 0.29
C SER A 341 -2.03 -7.16 0.62
N ALA A 342 -2.46 -8.36 1.05
CA ALA A 342 -3.74 -8.56 1.76
C ALA A 342 -3.90 -9.96 2.37
N ALA A 343 -4.91 -10.07 3.25
CA ALA A 343 -5.40 -11.27 3.94
C ALA A 343 -4.37 -12.04 4.80
N CYS A 344 -4.46 -11.86 6.13
CA CYS A 344 -4.03 -12.90 7.06
C CYS A 344 -4.98 -14.11 6.94
N ASP A 345 -4.45 -15.30 6.66
CA ASP A 345 -5.19 -16.57 6.67
C ASP A 345 -5.99 -16.75 7.98
N GLY A 346 -7.32 -16.70 7.88
CA GLY A 346 -8.25 -16.87 8.99
C GLY A 346 -8.67 -18.32 9.28
N ARG A 347 -8.10 -19.35 8.63
CA ARG A 347 -8.68 -20.71 8.64
C ARG A 347 -7.69 -21.85 8.89
N THR A 348 -7.56 -22.21 10.18
CA THR A 348 -7.14 -23.56 10.60
C THR A 348 -8.18 -24.15 11.56
N ARG A 349 -8.79 -25.32 11.36
CA ARG A 349 -8.65 -26.39 10.33
C ARG A 349 -10.02 -27.06 10.12
N CYS A 350 -10.24 -27.72 8.98
CA CYS A 350 -10.62 -29.16 8.97
C CYS A 350 -10.68 -29.82 7.57
N TRP A 351 -9.67 -30.66 7.32
CA TRP A 351 -9.68 -31.93 6.56
C TRP A 351 -9.90 -31.97 5.03
N SER A 352 -9.03 -32.75 4.38
CA SER A 352 -9.06 -33.14 2.96
C SER A 352 -9.89 -34.41 2.74
N PRO A 353 -10.08 -34.86 1.48
CA PRO A 353 -9.44 -36.13 1.17
C PRO A 353 -8.94 -36.29 -0.29
N GLN A 354 -7.63 -36.58 -0.43
CA GLN A 354 -7.01 -37.63 -1.29
C GLN A 354 -5.78 -37.26 -2.15
N ARG A 355 -4.72 -38.07 -1.93
CA ARG A 355 -3.70 -38.56 -2.88
C ARG A 355 -2.66 -37.59 -3.45
N ALA A 356 -1.56 -37.44 -2.72
CA ALA A 356 -0.22 -37.65 -3.27
C ALA A 356 0.69 -38.34 -2.23
N THR A 357 1.41 -39.39 -2.62
CA THR A 357 2.27 -40.19 -1.73
C THR A 357 3.68 -39.61 -1.63
N VAL A 358 4.19 -39.41 -0.42
CA VAL A 358 5.61 -39.09 -0.16
C VAL A 358 6.34 -40.30 0.42
N ARG A 359 7.50 -40.65 -0.15
CA ARG A 359 8.44 -41.61 0.44
C ARG A 359 9.40 -40.87 1.38
N SER A 360 9.68 -41.44 2.54
CA SER A 360 10.64 -40.94 3.52
C SER A 360 11.97 -41.72 3.47
N PRO A 361 13.08 -41.11 3.90
CA PRO A 361 14.07 -41.83 4.69
C PRO A 361 14.44 -41.10 6.00
N VAL A 362 13.80 -41.51 7.09
CA VAL A 362 14.34 -41.77 8.44
C VAL A 362 15.80 -41.38 8.72
N HIS A 363 16.06 -40.59 9.78
CA HIS A 363 17.10 -40.90 10.79
C HIS A 363 16.83 -40.30 12.20
N ARG A 364 17.61 -40.71 13.20
CA ARG A 364 17.19 -40.83 14.63
C ARG A 364 17.68 -39.71 15.59
N ARG A 365 16.78 -39.39 16.54
CA ARG A 365 16.94 -39.01 17.98
C ARG A 365 18.33 -38.96 18.64
N THR A 366 18.46 -38.04 19.61
CA THR A 366 18.80 -38.31 21.05
C THR A 366 18.21 -37.23 22.00
N ARG A 367 18.26 -37.43 23.33
CA ARG A 367 17.67 -36.63 24.44
C ARG A 367 18.71 -36.33 25.53
N GLU A 368 18.50 -35.26 26.34
CA GLU A 368 18.82 -35.05 27.80
C GLU A 368 18.73 -33.53 28.13
N ALA A 369 18.60 -32.98 29.34
CA ALA A 369 17.86 -33.32 30.58
C ALA A 369 17.88 -32.10 31.57
N ASP A 370 16.81 -31.86 32.36
CA ASP A 370 16.68 -30.85 33.48
C ASP A 370 17.08 -31.48 34.86
N PRO A 371 17.17 -30.82 36.06
CA PRO A 371 16.37 -29.67 36.62
C PRO A 371 17.15 -28.78 37.68
N PRO A 372 16.64 -28.22 38.84
CA PRO A 372 15.27 -27.86 39.34
C PRO A 372 15.05 -26.51 40.15
N HIS A 373 13.75 -26.16 40.41
CA HIS A 373 13.18 -25.32 41.53
C HIS A 373 13.42 -23.77 41.54
N HIS A 374 12.73 -22.83 42.26
CA HIS A 374 11.44 -22.66 43.02
C HIS A 374 11.30 -21.13 43.45
N PRO A 375 10.19 -20.60 44.07
CA PRO A 375 8.73 -20.77 43.89
C PRO A 375 7.85 -19.47 43.88
N SER A 376 6.57 -19.62 43.51
CA SER A 376 5.35 -18.86 43.92
C SER A 376 5.15 -17.34 43.68
N SER A 377 4.14 -17.02 42.87
CA SER A 377 3.02 -16.14 43.28
C SER A 377 1.70 -16.60 42.63
N LEU A 378 0.56 -16.37 43.29
CA LEU A 378 -0.76 -16.86 42.87
C LEU A 378 -1.47 -15.82 41.98
N GLY A 379 -1.61 -16.14 40.70
CA GLY A 379 -2.56 -15.49 39.78
C GLY A 379 -3.65 -16.48 39.37
N VAL A 380 -4.91 -16.07 39.41
CA VAL A 380 -6.05 -16.92 39.01
C VAL A 380 -5.95 -17.18 37.51
N THR A 381 -5.68 -18.44 37.14
CA THR A 381 -5.59 -18.86 35.74
C THR A 381 -6.99 -18.98 35.13
N MET A 382 -7.30 -18.03 34.24
CA MET A 382 -8.33 -18.24 33.21
C MET A 382 -7.97 -19.49 32.38
N PRO A 383 -8.94 -20.28 31.91
CA PRO A 383 -8.68 -21.43 31.04
C PRO A 383 -8.33 -20.95 29.62
N THR A 384 -7.12 -20.41 29.45
CA THR A 384 -6.59 -20.05 28.15
C THR A 384 -6.16 -21.31 27.42
N ILE A 385 -6.86 -21.69 26.35
CA ILE A 385 -6.37 -22.68 25.39
C ILE A 385 -5.29 -21.99 24.55
N THR A 386 -4.05 -22.01 25.04
CA THR A 386 -2.89 -21.50 24.32
C THR A 386 -2.35 -22.56 23.37
N THR A 387 -2.65 -22.46 22.08
CA THR A 387 -1.80 -23.07 21.04
C THR A 387 -0.63 -22.12 20.75
N ASN A 388 0.33 -22.05 21.66
CA ASN A 388 1.67 -21.53 21.38
C ASN A 388 2.64 -22.72 21.40
N ASP A 389 3.05 -23.16 20.20
CA ASP A 389 4.12 -24.15 19.98
C ASP A 389 4.41 -24.34 18.47
N LEU A 390 3.44 -24.05 17.59
CA LEU A 390 3.64 -23.98 16.14
C LEU A 390 2.72 -22.94 15.51
N LYS A 391 3.30 -21.81 15.08
CA LYS A 391 2.93 -21.03 13.88
C LYS A 391 3.84 -19.82 13.75
N ASN A 392 4.75 -19.90 12.80
CA ASN A 392 5.42 -18.73 12.25
C ASN A 392 4.36 -17.77 11.66
N GLY A 393 4.70 -16.50 11.48
CA GLY A 393 4.07 -15.71 10.41
C GLY A 393 4.15 -16.50 9.10
N MET A 394 3.16 -16.38 8.22
CA MET A 394 3.02 -17.30 7.09
C MET A 394 4.10 -17.06 6.03
N THR A 395 5.26 -17.70 6.20
CA THR A 395 6.26 -17.87 5.15
C THR A 395 5.72 -18.88 4.13
N LEU A 396 5.20 -18.38 3.01
CA LEU A 396 5.13 -19.15 1.77
C LEU A 396 6.51 -19.10 1.12
N GLU A 397 7.35 -20.12 1.35
CA GLU A 397 8.56 -20.30 0.54
C GLU A 397 8.15 -21.03 -0.76
N LEU A 398 7.92 -20.26 -1.82
CA LEU A 398 7.71 -20.73 -3.19
C LEU A 398 8.60 -19.92 -4.13
N ASP A 399 9.68 -20.54 -4.59
CA ASP A 399 10.48 -20.22 -5.78
C ASP A 399 10.97 -18.76 -6.00
N ARG A 400 11.12 -17.99 -4.91
CA ARG A 400 12.07 -16.86 -4.77
C ARG A 400 12.14 -15.87 -5.95
N ASP A 401 11.14 -14.99 -6.09
CA ASP A 401 11.28 -13.56 -6.47
C ASP A 401 9.90 -12.86 -6.41
N LEU A 402 9.86 -11.52 -6.34
CA LEU A 402 8.75 -10.75 -5.72
C LEU A 402 8.21 -9.62 -6.65
N VAL A 403 6.91 -9.28 -6.58
CA VAL A 403 6.22 -8.44 -7.61
C VAL A 403 5.40 -7.24 -7.09
N GLN A 404 5.16 -6.26 -7.97
CA GLN A 404 4.37 -5.02 -7.86
C GLN A 404 3.33 -5.00 -6.73
N VAL A 405 3.59 -4.22 -5.68
CA VAL A 405 2.67 -4.08 -4.54
C VAL A 405 1.52 -3.15 -4.90
N VAL A 406 0.42 -3.78 -5.32
CA VAL A 406 -0.93 -3.22 -5.21
C VAL A 406 -1.46 -3.54 -3.82
N GLU A 407 -1.95 -2.53 -3.11
CA GLU A 407 -2.50 -2.73 -1.77
C GLU A 407 -4.04 -2.86 -1.80
N PHE A 408 -4.55 -3.95 -1.24
CA PHE A 408 -5.98 -4.27 -1.18
C PHE A 408 -6.60 -3.76 0.11
N GLN A 409 -6.43 -2.46 0.33
CA GLN A 409 -6.81 -1.80 1.58
C GLN A 409 -8.29 -1.42 1.65
N HIS A 410 -8.87 -1.15 0.48
CA HIS A 410 -9.93 -0.18 0.37
C HIS A 410 -11.34 -0.77 0.46
N VAL A 411 -11.53 -2.00 0.93
CA VAL A 411 -12.88 -2.53 1.21
C VAL A 411 -13.35 -2.05 2.60
N LYS A 412 -13.58 -0.73 2.72
CA LYS A 412 -14.20 -0.11 3.90
C LYS A 412 -15.71 0.02 3.64
N PRO A 413 -16.59 -0.62 4.44
CA PRO A 413 -18.02 -0.40 4.31
C PRO A 413 -18.34 1.03 4.76
N GLY A 414 -18.59 1.91 3.81
CA GLY A 414 -19.17 3.23 4.06
C GLY A 414 -20.57 3.14 4.69
N ARG A 415 -21.22 4.29 4.89
CA ARG A 415 -22.48 4.39 5.66
C ARG A 415 -23.61 3.46 5.18
N ALA A 416 -23.68 2.25 5.74
CA ALA A 416 -24.92 1.49 5.83
C ALA A 416 -25.85 2.22 6.81
N THR A 417 -26.90 2.85 6.32
CA THR A 417 -27.94 3.41 7.21
C THR A 417 -28.77 2.26 7.80
N PRO A 418 -29.23 2.33 9.07
CA PRO A 418 -29.90 1.19 9.73
C PRO A 418 -31.26 0.74 9.16
N SER A 419 -31.67 1.22 7.98
CA SER A 419 -33.04 1.10 7.47
C SER A 419 -33.20 0.53 6.05
N SER A 420 -32.12 0.16 5.34
CA SER A 420 -32.21 -0.27 3.93
C SER A 420 -32.09 -1.78 3.66
N VAL A 421 -31.67 -2.62 4.61
CA VAL A 421 -31.61 -4.08 4.41
C VAL A 421 -32.98 -4.72 4.70
N PRO A 422 -33.62 -5.43 3.74
CA PRO A 422 -34.88 -6.11 3.99
C PRO A 422 -34.72 -7.23 5.02
N ARG A 423 -35.57 -7.25 6.05
CA ARG A 423 -35.62 -8.38 6.99
C ARG A 423 -35.99 -9.64 6.22
N CYS A 424 -35.09 -10.62 6.20
CA CYS A 424 -35.35 -11.92 5.58
C CYS A 424 -36.56 -12.57 6.27
N ALA A 425 -37.66 -12.70 5.53
CA ALA A 425 -38.93 -13.17 6.07
C ALA A 425 -38.88 -14.69 6.29
N THR A 426 -38.94 -15.11 7.55
CA THR A 426 -39.07 -16.52 7.91
C THR A 426 -40.43 -17.06 7.46
N SER A 427 -40.44 -17.85 6.39
CA SER A 427 -41.64 -18.45 5.81
C SER A 427 -42.16 -19.61 6.68
N GLY A 428 -42.91 -19.29 7.73
CA GLY A 428 -43.77 -20.25 8.44
C GLY A 428 -45.15 -20.36 7.77
N PRO A 429 -45.74 -21.56 7.63
CA PRO A 429 -47.04 -21.72 6.97
C PRO A 429 -48.19 -21.23 7.86
N GLY A 430 -48.80 -20.10 7.50
CA GLY A 430 -50.03 -19.61 8.12
C GLY A 430 -51.28 -20.37 7.63
N PRO A 431 -52.28 -20.62 8.49
CA PRO A 431 -53.51 -21.32 8.09
C PRO A 431 -54.47 -20.43 7.30
N LEU A 432 -55.22 -21.05 6.40
CA LEU A 432 -56.29 -20.43 5.62
C LEU A 432 -57.42 -19.89 6.52
N SER A 433 -57.90 -18.68 6.23
CA SER A 433 -59.22 -18.21 6.68
C SER A 433 -59.93 -17.41 5.59
N THR A 434 -61.26 -17.43 5.63
CA THR A 434 -62.16 -17.05 4.53
C THR A 434 -62.98 -15.79 4.85
N GLY A 435 -63.18 -14.90 3.87
CA GLY A 435 -64.21 -13.85 3.91
C GLY A 435 -63.94 -12.74 2.88
N HIS A 436 -64.61 -12.71 1.73
CA HIS A 436 -65.94 -12.13 1.45
C HIS A 436 -66.00 -10.60 1.22
N SER A 437 -66.25 -10.24 -0.05
CA SER A 437 -67.10 -9.14 -0.57
C SER A 437 -66.85 -7.66 -0.22
N GLY A 438 -66.72 -6.81 -1.25
CA GLY A 438 -67.00 -5.36 -1.17
C GLY A 438 -66.21 -4.50 -2.18
N PRO A 439 -66.82 -3.83 -3.18
CA PRO A 439 -66.07 -3.18 -4.27
C PRO A 439 -66.02 -1.64 -4.25
N ALA A 440 -65.03 -1.12 -4.99
CA ALA A 440 -64.97 0.17 -5.71
C ALA A 440 -64.87 1.51 -4.93
N ARG A 441 -63.85 2.30 -5.30
CA ARG A 441 -64.04 3.57 -6.04
C ARG A 441 -62.74 4.12 -6.64
N ARG A 442 -62.90 4.91 -7.73
CA ARG A 442 -61.86 5.74 -8.38
C ARG A 442 -61.98 7.17 -7.87
N SER A 443 -60.87 7.91 -7.78
CA SER A 443 -60.80 9.34 -8.18
C SER A 443 -59.37 9.91 -8.14
N ASN A 444 -59.04 10.67 -9.19
CA ASN A 444 -57.91 11.61 -9.37
C ASN A 444 -57.65 12.45 -8.09
N GLY A 445 -56.42 12.82 -7.71
CA GLY A 445 -55.44 13.71 -8.39
C GLY A 445 -55.12 14.90 -7.45
N PRO A 446 -54.23 15.86 -7.77
CA PRO A 446 -53.35 15.98 -8.94
C PRO A 446 -52.00 15.25 -8.78
#